data_AF-A0A2G9YD37-F1
#
_entry.id   AF-A0A2G9YD37-F1
#
_cell.length_a   1.000
_cell.length_b   1.000
_cell.length_c   1.000
_cell.angle_alpha   90.00
_cell.angle_beta   90.00
_cell.angle_gamma   90.00
#
_symmetry.space_group_name_H-M   'P 1'
#
loop_
_entity.id
_entity.type
_entity.pdbx_description
1 polymer ?
#
loop_
_entity_poly.entity_id
_entity_poly.type
_entity_poly.pdbx_seq_one_letter_code
_entity_poly.pdbx_strand_id
1 'polypeptide(L)'
;MRISYSALETFKRCPLKFKFGYVDKIKTPKRKEAIFGTLLHSALKILHEPGLMIPTEEEILKYISDNWDAKIYTDEQESALAFAQAIKIMKDYYAKNYPSQFNVVALETLFEAPIQIGQDLHLITGKIDRIDKTPEGLFEVIDYKTSKKMPSQQAVDKDLQLSIYHLGVANRWPSLAKERRPIKVSLYYLRHGEKLSSARTARDLEAITEEAIKSIETIKQAQQAVKFDATPNPLCDWCEYQRLCPFFKHKFKEVKLFFNDQDVKALIGEYTKLKDEVDERDKRLSVIKADLSKFMDQEGMERLFGEDGYITRS
;
A
#
# COMPACT_ATOMS: atom_id res chain seq x y z
N MET A 1 -27.31 -2.32 6.33
CA MET A 1 -26.24 -2.16 5.30
C MET A 1 -25.07 -3.08 5.60
N ARG A 2 -24.32 -3.48 4.57
CA ARG A 2 -23.08 -4.26 4.70
C ARG A 2 -21.89 -3.33 4.46
N ILE A 3 -20.98 -3.23 5.41
CA ILE A 3 -19.87 -2.28 5.38
C ILE A 3 -18.61 -2.91 5.95
N SER A 4 -17.44 -2.67 5.33
CA SER A 4 -16.20 -3.17 5.90
C SER A 4 -15.76 -2.33 7.09
N TYR A 5 -15.04 -2.96 8.01
CA TYR A 5 -14.43 -2.28 9.14
C TYR A 5 -13.51 -1.12 8.70
N SER A 6 -12.69 -1.36 7.68
CA SER A 6 -11.85 -0.33 7.05
C SER A 6 -12.64 0.83 6.44
N ALA A 7 -13.87 0.58 5.98
CA ALA A 7 -14.74 1.61 5.42
C ALA A 7 -15.32 2.52 6.51
N LEU A 8 -15.72 1.96 7.67
CA LEU A 8 -16.12 2.74 8.84
C LEU A 8 -15.01 3.70 9.27
N GLU A 9 -13.78 3.18 9.38
CA GLU A 9 -12.61 3.98 9.73
C GLU A 9 -12.28 5.05 8.69
N THR A 10 -12.49 4.74 7.41
CA THR A 10 -12.32 5.73 6.34
C THR A 10 -13.35 6.84 6.48
N PHE A 11 -14.61 6.52 6.77
CA PHE A 11 -15.67 7.52 6.95
C PHE A 11 -15.42 8.42 8.15
N LYS A 12 -15.10 7.85 9.33
CA LYS A 12 -14.78 8.63 10.53
C LYS A 12 -13.64 9.62 10.29
N ARG A 13 -12.64 9.20 9.51
CA ARG A 13 -11.46 10.02 9.20
C ARG A 13 -11.73 11.11 8.17
N CYS A 14 -12.47 10.79 7.10
CA CYS A 14 -12.83 11.74 6.05
C CYS A 14 -14.03 11.20 5.25
N PRO A 15 -15.24 11.74 5.46
CA PRO A 15 -16.44 11.34 4.71
C PRO A 15 -16.29 11.46 3.20
N LEU A 16 -15.60 12.49 2.69
CA LEU A 16 -15.36 12.63 1.25
C LEU A 16 -14.50 11.49 0.69
N LYS A 17 -13.45 11.05 1.42
CA LYS A 17 -12.64 9.90 1.02
C LYS A 17 -13.49 8.63 0.99
N PHE A 18 -14.36 8.45 1.98
CA PHE A 18 -15.30 7.34 2.00
C PHE A 18 -16.24 7.36 0.79
N LYS A 19 -16.80 8.53 0.44
CA LYS A 19 -17.64 8.69 -0.75
C LYS A 19 -16.91 8.23 -2.00
N PHE A 20 -15.71 8.76 -2.26
CA PHE A 20 -14.95 8.40 -3.46
C PHE A 20 -14.63 6.90 -3.55
N GLY A 21 -14.23 6.26 -2.44
CA GLY A 21 -13.81 4.87 -2.44
C GLY A 21 -14.95 3.84 -2.38
N TYR A 22 -15.97 4.09 -1.56
CA TYR A 22 -17.00 3.09 -1.23
C TYR A 22 -18.37 3.38 -1.85
N VAL A 23 -18.70 4.65 -2.10
CA VAL A 23 -19.97 5.04 -2.74
C VAL A 23 -19.76 5.16 -4.25
N ASP A 24 -18.84 6.02 -4.68
CA ASP A 24 -18.56 6.28 -6.10
C ASP A 24 -17.67 5.20 -6.73
N LYS A 25 -16.99 4.39 -5.91
CA LYS A 25 -16.09 3.28 -6.33
C LYS A 25 -14.99 3.72 -7.31
N ILE A 26 -14.45 4.92 -7.12
CA ILE A 26 -13.38 5.47 -7.94
C ILE A 26 -12.10 4.65 -7.67
N LYS A 27 -11.66 3.90 -8.68
CA LYS A 27 -10.44 3.08 -8.60
C LYS A 27 -9.21 3.97 -8.55
N THR A 28 -8.28 3.63 -7.67
CA THR A 28 -6.96 4.25 -7.58
C THR A 28 -5.89 3.16 -7.62
N PRO A 29 -4.70 3.44 -8.18
CA PRO A 29 -3.59 2.50 -8.10
C PRO A 29 -3.26 2.20 -6.64
N LYS A 30 -2.90 0.95 -6.35
CA LYS A 30 -2.42 0.57 -5.02
C LYS A 30 -1.07 1.23 -4.78
N ARG A 31 -0.85 1.69 -3.55
CA ARG A 31 0.43 2.25 -3.12
C ARG A 31 1.46 1.13 -2.94
N LYS A 32 2.74 1.42 -3.19
CA LYS A 32 3.85 0.48 -3.01
C LYS A 32 3.88 -0.14 -1.61
N GLU A 33 3.53 0.62 -0.56
CA GLU A 33 3.46 0.10 0.81
C GLU A 33 2.35 -0.95 1.00
N ALA A 34 1.22 -0.79 0.31
CA ALA A 34 0.12 -1.76 0.37
C ALA A 34 0.45 -3.05 -0.40
N ILE A 35 1.16 -2.93 -1.52
CA ILE A 35 1.66 -4.08 -2.30
C ILE A 35 2.71 -4.84 -1.49
N PHE A 36 3.67 -4.14 -0.89
CA PHE A 36 4.67 -4.68 0.02
C PHE A 36 4.02 -5.45 1.19
N GLY A 37 3.01 -4.84 1.84
CA GLY A 37 2.27 -5.51 2.90
C GLY A 37 1.55 -6.77 2.44
N THR A 38 0.88 -6.71 1.28
CA THR A 38 0.18 -7.86 0.70
C THR A 38 1.13 -9.02 0.42
N LEU A 39 2.34 -8.74 -0.09
CA LEU A 39 3.34 -9.78 -0.36
C LEU A 39 3.77 -10.48 0.93
N LEU A 40 4.04 -9.72 2.01
CA LEU A 40 4.43 -10.29 3.30
C LEU A 40 3.29 -11.08 3.95
N HIS A 41 2.03 -10.60 3.88
CA HIS A 41 0.89 -11.35 4.39
C HIS A 41 0.70 -12.68 3.64
N SER A 42 0.85 -12.68 2.31
CA SER A 42 0.79 -13.93 1.52
C SER A 42 1.90 -14.91 1.90
N ALA A 43 3.13 -14.42 2.11
CA ALA A 43 4.24 -15.26 2.57
C ALA A 43 3.98 -15.86 3.97
N LEU A 44 3.44 -15.07 4.89
CA LEU A 44 3.06 -15.52 6.23
C LEU A 44 1.89 -16.50 6.22
N LYS A 45 0.93 -16.30 5.30
CA LYS A 45 -0.14 -17.25 5.08
C LYS A 45 0.42 -18.60 4.66
N ILE A 46 1.32 -18.64 3.67
CA ILE A 46 1.97 -19.88 3.22
C ILE A 46 2.71 -20.55 4.37
N LEU A 47 3.47 -19.77 5.17
CA LEU A 47 4.25 -20.29 6.30
C LEU A 47 3.36 -20.94 7.39
N HIS A 48 2.19 -20.37 7.67
CA HIS A 48 1.30 -20.84 8.74
C HIS A 48 0.18 -21.76 8.26
N GLU A 49 0.03 -21.98 6.95
CA GLU A 49 -1.00 -22.83 6.38
C GLU A 49 -0.81 -24.26 6.92
N PRO A 50 -1.80 -24.86 7.59
CA PRO A 50 -1.66 -26.20 8.15
C PRO A 50 -1.37 -27.22 7.03
N GLY A 51 -0.23 -27.90 7.13
CA GLY A 51 0.21 -28.89 6.17
C GLY A 51 1.08 -29.96 6.81
N LEU A 52 1.36 -31.04 6.07
CA LEU A 52 2.22 -32.14 6.54
C LEU A 52 3.68 -31.71 6.75
N MET A 53 4.12 -30.72 5.98
CA MET A 53 5.47 -30.16 6.06
C MET A 53 5.37 -28.66 6.26
N ILE A 54 6.18 -28.14 7.19
CA ILE A 54 6.34 -26.71 7.42
C ILE A 54 7.29 -26.18 6.34
N PRO A 55 6.92 -25.14 5.57
CA PRO A 55 7.81 -24.53 4.60
C PRO A 55 9.11 -24.05 5.26
N THR A 56 10.23 -24.31 4.60
CA THR A 56 11.55 -23.86 5.02
C THR A 56 11.72 -22.34 4.86
N GLU A 57 12.70 -21.76 5.55
CA GLU A 57 13.04 -20.34 5.38
C GLU A 57 13.35 -20.04 3.90
N GLU A 58 14.12 -20.89 3.24
CA GLU A 58 14.51 -20.73 1.83
C GLU A 58 13.30 -20.70 0.90
N GLU A 59 12.30 -21.58 1.10
CA GLU A 59 11.07 -21.59 0.30
C GLU A 59 10.24 -20.30 0.46
N ILE A 60 10.14 -19.77 1.69
CA ILE A 60 9.44 -18.52 1.95
C ILE A 60 10.17 -17.31 1.36
N LEU A 61 11.50 -17.28 1.47
CA LEU A 61 12.31 -16.22 0.87
C LEU A 61 12.26 -16.29 -0.66
N LYS A 62 12.27 -17.49 -1.23
CA LYS A 62 12.06 -17.71 -2.66
C LYS A 62 10.70 -17.21 -3.12
N TYR A 63 9.63 -17.47 -2.35
CA TYR A 63 8.30 -16.93 -2.66
C TYR A 63 8.31 -15.39 -2.76
N ILE A 64 8.98 -14.71 -1.82
CA ILE A 64 9.13 -13.25 -1.87
C ILE A 64 9.90 -12.82 -3.13
N SER A 65 11.01 -13.49 -3.45
CA SER A 65 11.81 -13.18 -4.63
C SER A 65 11.01 -13.34 -5.93
N ASP A 66 10.28 -14.46 -6.07
CA ASP A 66 9.55 -14.78 -7.29
C ASP A 66 8.34 -13.85 -7.51
N ASN A 67 7.80 -13.27 -6.43
CA ASN A 67 6.64 -12.37 -6.47
C ASN A 67 7.01 -10.90 -6.23
N TRP A 68 8.30 -10.55 -6.27
CA TRP A 68 8.75 -9.18 -6.13
C TRP A 68 8.47 -8.36 -7.40
N ASP A 69 7.69 -7.30 -7.28
CA ASP A 69 7.45 -6.37 -8.39
C ASP A 69 8.31 -5.11 -8.23
N ALA A 70 9.48 -5.11 -8.86
CA ALA A 70 10.38 -3.96 -8.84
C ALA A 70 9.80 -2.71 -9.54
N LYS A 71 8.79 -2.86 -10.41
CA LYS A 71 8.26 -1.77 -11.26
C LYS A 71 7.40 -0.78 -10.49
N ILE A 72 6.97 -1.12 -9.27
CA ILE A 72 6.15 -0.24 -8.42
C ILE A 72 6.99 0.83 -7.70
N TYR A 73 8.32 0.72 -7.75
CA TYR A 73 9.26 1.61 -7.08
C TYR A 73 9.76 2.69 -8.05
N THR A 74 10.25 3.79 -7.48
CA THR A 74 10.68 4.96 -8.26
C THR A 74 11.96 4.68 -9.05
N ASP A 75 12.87 3.92 -8.45
CA ASP A 75 14.16 3.55 -9.01
C ASP A 75 14.64 2.20 -8.45
N GLU A 76 15.73 1.68 -9.04
CA GLU A 76 16.31 0.39 -8.68
C GLU A 76 16.84 0.37 -7.24
N GLN A 77 17.40 1.47 -6.76
CA GLN A 77 17.94 1.57 -5.41
C GLN A 77 16.83 1.45 -4.36
N GLU A 78 15.70 2.14 -4.57
CA GLU A 78 14.53 2.05 -3.71
C GLU A 78 13.97 0.62 -3.68
N SER A 79 13.85 -0.02 -4.86
CA SER A 79 13.40 -1.41 -4.97
C SER A 79 14.33 -2.35 -4.21
N ALA A 80 15.65 -2.22 -4.39
CA ALA A 80 16.65 -3.06 -3.73
C ALA A 80 16.61 -2.92 -2.19
N LEU A 81 16.48 -1.69 -1.68
CA LEU A 81 16.35 -1.43 -0.23
C LEU A 81 15.07 -2.02 0.34
N ALA A 82 13.95 -1.88 -0.37
CA ALA A 82 12.67 -2.46 0.05
C ALA A 82 12.72 -4.00 0.01
N PHE A 83 13.35 -4.58 -1.01
CA PHE A 83 13.51 -6.03 -1.13
C PHE A 83 14.37 -6.59 0.01
N ALA A 84 15.55 -5.99 0.25
CA ALA A 84 16.42 -6.38 1.36
C ALA A 84 15.68 -6.31 2.72
N GLN A 85 14.82 -5.31 2.89
CA GLN A 85 13.97 -5.20 4.06
C GLN A 85 12.90 -6.29 4.16
N ALA A 86 12.25 -6.68 3.06
CA ALA A 86 11.29 -7.79 3.05
C ALA A 86 11.97 -9.10 3.47
N ILE A 87 13.16 -9.37 2.93
CA ILE A 87 13.98 -10.53 3.28
C ILE A 87 14.35 -10.52 4.76
N LYS A 88 14.86 -9.39 5.27
CA LYS A 88 15.20 -9.25 6.69
C LYS A 88 13.99 -9.50 7.60
N ILE A 89 12.85 -8.89 7.28
CA ILE A 89 11.61 -9.07 8.05
C ILE A 89 11.21 -10.54 8.13
N MET A 90 11.25 -11.26 7.00
CA MET A 90 10.83 -12.66 7.00
C MET A 90 11.82 -13.57 7.72
N LYS A 91 13.13 -13.33 7.59
CA LYS A 91 14.14 -14.06 8.36
C LYS A 91 13.94 -13.87 9.87
N ASP A 92 13.84 -12.61 10.30
CA ASP A 92 13.63 -12.27 11.72
C ASP A 92 12.32 -12.89 12.24
N TYR A 93 11.26 -12.83 11.45
CA TYR A 93 9.98 -13.43 11.81
C TYR A 93 10.06 -14.95 11.92
N TYR A 94 10.65 -15.62 10.92
CA TYR A 94 10.77 -17.08 10.86
C TYR A 94 11.57 -17.62 12.05
N ALA A 95 12.71 -16.98 12.37
CA ALA A 95 13.54 -17.36 13.50
C ALA A 95 12.81 -17.24 14.85
N LYS A 96 11.98 -16.21 15.03
CA LYS A 96 11.25 -15.94 16.29
C LYS A 96 9.91 -16.67 16.41
N ASN A 97 9.28 -17.04 15.29
CA ASN A 97 7.88 -17.51 15.26
C ASN A 97 7.73 -18.77 14.40
N TYR A 98 8.51 -19.81 14.71
CA TYR A 98 8.45 -21.05 13.96
C TYR A 98 7.05 -21.71 14.09
N PRO A 99 6.41 -22.16 12.99
CA PRO A 99 4.99 -22.57 13.00
C PRO A 99 4.60 -23.65 14.01
N SER A 100 5.49 -24.60 14.32
CA SER A 100 5.19 -25.67 15.29
C SER A 100 4.95 -25.18 16.72
N GLN A 101 5.26 -23.92 17.02
CA GLN A 101 5.03 -23.29 18.31
C GLN A 101 3.56 -22.87 18.52
N PHE A 102 2.71 -22.98 17.49
CA PHE A 102 1.37 -22.43 17.51
C PHE A 102 0.31 -23.42 17.03
N ASN A 103 -0.89 -23.29 17.58
CA ASN A 103 -2.07 -24.02 17.11
C ASN A 103 -2.92 -23.09 16.24
N VAL A 104 -2.58 -23.01 14.95
CA VAL A 104 -3.27 -22.17 13.97
C VAL A 104 -4.62 -22.80 13.62
N VAL A 105 -5.69 -22.06 13.89
CA VAL A 105 -7.07 -22.52 13.64
C VAL A 105 -7.56 -22.06 12.27
N ALA A 106 -7.23 -20.83 11.88
CA ALA A 106 -7.65 -20.28 10.61
C ALA A 106 -6.74 -19.15 10.15
N LEU A 107 -6.62 -18.98 8.84
CA LEU A 107 -5.87 -17.90 8.19
C LEU A 107 -6.79 -17.11 7.27
N GLU A 108 -6.44 -15.84 7.04
CA GLU A 108 -7.04 -14.97 6.03
C GLU A 108 -8.58 -15.03 6.01
N THR A 109 -9.16 -15.06 7.20
CA THR A 109 -10.54 -15.44 7.46
C THR A 109 -11.47 -14.23 7.37
N LEU A 110 -12.45 -14.30 6.48
CA LEU A 110 -13.54 -13.35 6.46
C LEU A 110 -14.41 -13.51 7.72
N PHE A 111 -14.77 -12.38 8.31
CA PHE A 111 -15.72 -12.34 9.42
C PHE A 111 -16.87 -11.39 9.13
N GLU A 112 -17.98 -11.64 9.80
CA GLU A 112 -19.15 -10.77 9.85
C GLU A 112 -19.49 -10.54 11.31
N ALA A 113 -19.73 -9.29 11.69
CA ALA A 113 -20.21 -8.87 12.98
C ALA A 113 -21.60 -8.23 12.78
N PRO A 114 -22.69 -8.93 13.15
CA PRO A 114 -24.05 -8.39 13.04
C PRO A 114 -24.26 -7.27 14.07
N ILE A 115 -24.85 -6.16 13.62
CA ILE A 115 -25.19 -4.99 14.43
C ILE A 115 -26.66 -4.68 14.19
N GLN A 116 -27.49 -4.78 15.23
CA GLN A 116 -28.92 -4.48 15.15
C GLN A 116 -29.18 -3.00 15.48
N ILE A 117 -29.89 -2.29 14.62
CA ILE A 117 -30.31 -0.90 14.84
C ILE A 117 -31.81 -0.80 14.57
N GLY A 118 -32.62 -0.70 15.63
CA GLY A 118 -34.07 -0.81 15.52
C GLY A 118 -34.47 -2.15 14.90
N GLN A 119 -35.20 -2.12 13.77
CA GLN A 119 -35.57 -3.33 13.01
C GLN A 119 -34.54 -3.71 11.94
N ASP A 120 -33.55 -2.85 11.66
CA ASP A 120 -32.56 -3.08 10.61
C ASP A 120 -31.37 -3.90 11.13
N LEU A 121 -31.04 -4.98 10.42
CA LEU A 121 -29.79 -5.70 10.60
C LEU A 121 -28.69 -5.11 9.70
N HIS A 122 -27.57 -4.77 10.32
CA HIS A 122 -26.36 -4.30 9.65
C HIS A 122 -25.23 -5.31 9.83
N LEU A 123 -24.33 -5.41 8.85
CA LEU A 123 -23.19 -6.32 8.89
C LEU A 123 -21.90 -5.52 8.76
N ILE A 124 -21.06 -5.59 9.78
CA ILE A 124 -19.67 -5.12 9.70
C ILE A 124 -18.81 -6.30 9.27
N THR A 125 -18.06 -6.12 8.21
CA THR A 125 -17.25 -7.20 7.65
C THR A 125 -15.78 -6.88 7.70
N GLY A 126 -14.94 -7.90 7.77
CA GLY A 126 -13.51 -7.71 7.62
C GLY A 126 -12.82 -9.02 7.36
N LYS A 127 -11.49 -8.97 7.44
CA LYS A 127 -10.62 -10.12 7.26
C LYS A 127 -9.65 -10.15 8.42
N ILE A 128 -9.49 -11.32 9.01
CA ILE A 128 -8.51 -11.60 10.06
C ILE A 128 -7.34 -12.33 9.40
N ASP A 129 -6.12 -11.87 9.61
CA ASP A 129 -4.94 -12.51 9.00
C ASP A 129 -4.71 -13.91 9.58
N ARG A 130 -4.79 -14.06 10.91
CA ARG A 130 -4.56 -15.35 11.58
C ARG A 130 -5.34 -15.48 12.89
N ILE A 131 -5.83 -16.69 13.17
CA ILE A 131 -6.52 -17.06 14.40
C ILE A 131 -5.82 -18.28 14.98
N ASP A 132 -5.36 -18.17 16.21
CA ASP A 132 -4.73 -19.25 16.98
C ASP A 132 -5.61 -19.69 18.13
N LYS A 133 -5.44 -20.95 18.55
CA LYS A 133 -5.91 -21.44 19.84
C LYS A 133 -4.76 -21.40 20.85
N THR A 134 -4.97 -20.70 21.96
CA THR A 134 -3.97 -20.62 23.04
C THR A 134 -3.92 -21.93 23.84
N PRO A 135 -2.84 -22.18 24.61
CA PRO A 135 -2.74 -23.34 25.50
C PRO A 135 -3.89 -23.45 26.50
N GLU A 136 -4.46 -22.32 26.93
CA GLU A 136 -5.61 -22.22 27.83
C GLU A 136 -6.95 -22.50 27.12
N GLY A 137 -6.92 -22.79 25.82
CA GLY A 137 -8.10 -23.06 25.01
C GLY A 137 -8.90 -21.81 24.62
N LEU A 138 -8.30 -20.62 24.75
CA LEU A 138 -8.85 -19.36 24.26
C LEU A 138 -8.44 -19.10 22.81
N PHE A 139 -9.00 -18.06 22.19
CA PHE A 139 -8.61 -17.63 20.85
C PHE A 139 -7.71 -16.39 20.91
N GLU A 140 -6.66 -16.38 20.10
CA GLU A 140 -5.84 -15.20 19.80
C GLU A 140 -6.02 -14.83 18.33
N VAL A 141 -6.50 -13.61 18.07
CA VAL A 141 -6.54 -13.03 16.73
C VAL A 141 -5.24 -12.26 16.51
N ILE A 142 -4.54 -12.54 15.42
CA ILE A 142 -3.33 -11.85 15.02
C ILE A 142 -3.57 -11.10 13.72
N ASP A 143 -3.22 -9.81 13.72
CA ASP A 143 -3.21 -8.94 12.56
C ASP A 143 -1.78 -8.43 12.33
N TYR A 144 -1.27 -8.65 11.13
CA TYR A 144 0.10 -8.30 10.75
C TYR A 144 0.17 -6.84 10.28
N LYS A 145 1.13 -6.11 10.83
CA LYS A 145 1.37 -4.69 10.51
C LYS A 145 2.76 -4.51 9.91
N THR A 146 2.81 -3.84 8.76
CA THR A 146 4.03 -3.45 8.05
C THR A 146 4.33 -1.96 8.15
N SER A 147 3.72 -1.24 9.10
CA SER A 147 3.97 0.18 9.31
C SER A 147 5.37 0.44 9.85
N LYS A 148 5.99 1.54 9.41
CA LYS A 148 7.32 1.97 9.90
C LYS A 148 7.32 2.45 11.35
N LYS A 149 6.17 2.88 11.85
CA LYS A 149 5.96 3.29 13.23
C LYS A 149 5.17 2.21 13.95
N MET A 150 5.52 2.00 15.22
CA MET A 150 4.81 1.15 16.15
C MET A 150 4.26 2.02 17.29
N PRO A 151 2.97 1.90 17.64
CA PRO A 151 2.38 2.60 18.77
C PRO A 151 2.87 2.00 20.10
N SER A 152 2.59 2.69 21.21
CA SER A 152 2.81 2.12 22.55
C SER A 152 1.75 1.06 22.87
N GLN A 153 2.05 0.14 23.78
CA GLN A 153 1.10 -0.85 24.30
C GLN A 153 -0.18 -0.17 24.83
N GLN A 154 -0.05 0.92 25.58
CA GLN A 154 -1.18 1.69 26.11
C GLN A 154 -2.11 2.24 25.01
N ALA A 155 -1.56 2.62 23.85
CA ALA A 155 -2.37 3.08 22.74
C ALA A 155 -3.17 1.93 22.10
N VAL A 156 -2.56 0.74 21.97
CA VAL A 156 -3.24 -0.48 21.47
C VAL A 156 -4.34 -0.93 22.44
N ASP A 157 -4.10 -0.85 23.74
CA ASP A 157 -5.11 -1.21 24.75
C ASP A 157 -6.35 -0.31 24.66
N LYS A 158 -6.15 0.99 24.41
CA LYS A 158 -7.25 1.94 24.23
C LYS A 158 -7.92 1.87 22.86
N ASP A 159 -7.32 1.17 21.91
CA ASP A 159 -7.84 1.07 20.54
C ASP A 159 -9.00 0.07 20.46
N LEU A 160 -10.22 0.55 20.73
CA LEU A 160 -11.46 -0.24 20.68
C LEU A 160 -11.73 -0.85 19.30
N GLN A 161 -11.09 -0.33 18.27
CA GLN A 161 -11.17 -0.81 16.89
C GLN A 161 -10.90 -2.31 16.76
N LEU A 162 -9.95 -2.81 17.53
CA LEU A 162 -9.56 -4.21 17.54
C LEU A 162 -10.64 -5.11 18.17
N SER A 163 -11.56 -4.56 18.95
CA SER A 163 -12.71 -5.28 19.52
C SER A 163 -13.68 -5.76 18.44
N ILE A 164 -13.66 -5.20 17.22
CA ILE A 164 -14.48 -5.70 16.12
C ILE A 164 -14.13 -7.16 15.76
N TYR A 165 -12.85 -7.55 15.89
CA TYR A 165 -12.42 -8.92 15.63
C TYR A 165 -13.04 -9.88 16.63
N HIS A 166 -13.24 -9.44 17.88
CA HIS A 166 -13.97 -10.23 18.87
C HIS A 166 -15.41 -10.46 18.43
N LEU A 167 -16.14 -9.42 18.01
CA LEU A 167 -17.51 -9.59 17.51
C LEU A 167 -17.57 -10.57 16.33
N GLY A 168 -16.61 -10.48 15.40
CA GLY A 168 -16.52 -11.41 14.27
C GLY A 168 -16.24 -12.86 14.66
N VAL A 169 -15.29 -13.07 15.57
CA VAL A 169 -14.94 -14.40 16.10
C VAL A 169 -16.11 -14.99 16.90
N ALA A 170 -16.75 -14.20 17.74
CA ALA A 170 -17.92 -14.60 18.54
C ALA A 170 -19.11 -14.98 17.65
N ASN A 171 -19.32 -14.28 16.53
CA ASN A 171 -20.35 -14.63 15.55
C ASN A 171 -20.03 -15.96 14.83
N ARG A 172 -18.76 -16.20 14.49
CA ARG A 172 -18.32 -17.44 13.83
C ARG A 172 -18.36 -18.66 14.77
N TRP A 173 -18.06 -18.47 16.05
CA TRP A 173 -18.11 -19.51 17.07
C TRP A 173 -19.04 -19.09 18.23
N PRO A 174 -20.37 -19.28 18.09
CA PRO A 174 -21.35 -18.77 19.05
C PRO A 174 -21.20 -19.27 20.50
N SER A 175 -20.55 -20.42 20.71
CA SER A 175 -20.22 -20.91 22.05
C SER A 175 -19.34 -19.93 22.83
N LEU A 176 -18.40 -19.24 22.15
CA LEU A 176 -17.56 -18.21 22.77
C LEU A 176 -18.38 -17.04 23.31
N ALA A 177 -19.38 -16.61 22.54
CA ALA A 177 -20.29 -15.54 22.92
C ALA A 177 -21.13 -15.95 24.14
N LYS A 178 -21.69 -17.16 24.13
CA LYS A 178 -22.53 -17.69 25.22
C LYS A 178 -21.75 -17.78 26.54
N GLU A 179 -20.50 -18.22 26.47
CA GLU A 179 -19.63 -18.40 27.62
C GLU A 179 -18.88 -17.13 28.03
N ARG A 180 -19.10 -16.01 27.31
CA ARG A 180 -18.41 -14.73 27.51
C ARG A 180 -16.88 -14.88 27.60
N ARG A 181 -16.32 -15.82 26.83
CA ARG A 181 -14.87 -16.08 26.85
C ARG A 181 -14.13 -14.88 26.27
N PRO A 182 -13.09 -14.36 26.93
CA PRO A 182 -12.27 -13.32 26.34
C PRO A 182 -11.53 -13.88 25.13
N ILE A 183 -11.28 -13.00 24.16
CA ILE A 183 -10.27 -13.27 23.13
C ILE A 183 -9.11 -12.31 23.30
N LYS A 184 -7.93 -12.79 22.96
CA LYS A 184 -6.74 -11.97 22.85
C LYS A 184 -6.68 -11.41 21.42
N VAL A 185 -6.39 -10.13 21.29
CA VAL A 185 -6.17 -9.49 19.99
C VAL A 185 -4.77 -8.94 19.96
N SER A 186 -4.02 -9.31 18.92
CA SER A 186 -2.61 -9.04 18.80
C SER A 186 -2.30 -8.35 17.48
N LEU A 187 -1.55 -7.26 17.56
CA LEU A 187 -0.93 -6.61 16.41
C LEU A 187 0.54 -7.02 16.34
N TYR A 188 0.93 -7.70 15.27
CA TYR A 188 2.32 -8.09 15.05
C TYR A 188 3.00 -7.10 14.08
N TYR A 189 3.90 -6.27 14.61
CA TYR A 189 4.64 -5.28 13.85
C TYR A 189 5.89 -5.90 13.21
N LEU A 190 5.73 -6.39 12.00
CA LEU A 190 6.73 -7.18 11.27
C LEU A 190 8.09 -6.47 11.13
N ARG A 191 8.09 -5.17 10.86
CA ARG A 191 9.32 -4.34 10.75
C ARG A 191 10.10 -4.24 12.05
N HIS A 192 9.42 -4.39 13.18
CA HIS A 192 9.99 -4.27 14.52
C HIS A 192 10.24 -5.63 15.17
N GLY A 193 9.65 -6.71 14.63
CA GLY A 193 9.72 -8.04 15.23
C GLY A 193 8.92 -8.16 16.53
N GLU A 194 7.99 -7.24 16.79
CA GLU A 194 7.30 -7.10 18.08
C GLU A 194 5.80 -7.38 17.97
N LYS A 195 5.24 -8.00 19.02
CA LYS A 195 3.81 -8.33 19.12
C LYS A 195 3.18 -7.58 20.29
N LEU A 196 2.26 -6.66 20.00
CA LEU A 196 1.47 -5.95 21.00
C LEU A 196 0.14 -6.68 21.17
N SER A 197 -0.18 -7.10 22.40
CA SER A 197 -1.36 -7.91 22.69
C SER A 197 -2.29 -7.17 23.64
N SER A 198 -3.59 -7.26 23.41
CA SER A 198 -4.61 -6.71 24.30
C SER A 198 -5.74 -7.72 24.48
N ALA A 199 -6.28 -7.81 25.69
CA ALA A 199 -7.46 -8.63 25.98
C ALA A 199 -8.71 -7.75 25.92
N ARG A 200 -9.77 -8.23 25.28
CA ARG A 200 -11.03 -7.47 25.14
C ARG A 200 -12.09 -7.98 26.10
N THR A 201 -12.65 -7.06 26.89
CA THR A 201 -13.71 -7.34 27.86
C THR A 201 -15.09 -7.20 27.21
N ALA A 202 -16.14 -7.71 27.88
CA ALA A 202 -17.51 -7.51 27.42
C ALA A 202 -17.90 -6.03 27.30
N ARG A 203 -17.39 -5.19 28.20
CA ARG A 203 -17.62 -3.73 28.16
C ARG A 203 -16.99 -3.08 26.93
N ASP A 204 -15.83 -3.55 26.49
CA ASP A 204 -15.19 -3.07 25.26
C ASP A 204 -16.02 -3.45 24.02
N LEU A 205 -16.71 -4.59 24.06
CA LEU A 205 -17.62 -5.03 23.00
C LEU A 205 -18.88 -4.17 22.92
N GLU A 206 -19.45 -3.83 24.07
CA GLU A 206 -20.58 -2.90 24.15
C GLU A 206 -20.17 -1.54 23.58
N ALA A 207 -19.03 -0.99 24.02
CA ALA A 207 -18.54 0.31 23.56
C ALA A 207 -18.26 0.35 22.04
N ILE A 208 -17.58 -0.66 21.47
CA ILE A 208 -17.33 -0.68 20.02
C ILE A 208 -18.63 -0.89 19.22
N THR A 209 -19.60 -1.61 19.77
CA THR A 209 -20.91 -1.81 19.15
C THR A 209 -21.66 -0.47 19.08
N GLU A 210 -21.71 0.29 20.17
CA GLU A 210 -22.30 1.63 20.21
C GLU A 210 -21.61 2.60 19.23
N GLU A 211 -20.28 2.61 19.20
CA GLU A 211 -19.50 3.44 18.27
C GLU A 211 -19.79 3.08 16.81
N ALA A 212 -19.95 1.78 16.53
CA ALA A 212 -20.28 1.29 15.21
C ALA A 212 -21.71 1.65 14.79
N ILE A 213 -22.68 1.55 15.71
CA ILE A 213 -24.07 2.02 15.50
C ILE A 213 -24.07 3.49 15.11
N LYS A 214 -23.42 4.35 15.92
CA LYS A 214 -23.32 5.79 15.66
C LYS A 214 -22.69 6.08 14.30
N SER A 215 -21.64 5.33 13.94
CA SER A 215 -20.97 5.49 12.65
C SER A 215 -21.88 5.12 11.48
N ILE A 216 -22.61 4.01 11.59
CA ILE A 216 -23.58 3.55 10.59
C ILE A 216 -24.71 4.56 10.41
N GLU A 217 -25.28 5.08 11.50
CA GLU A 217 -26.33 6.11 11.45
C GLU A 217 -25.82 7.40 10.80
N THR A 218 -24.62 7.85 11.16
CA THR A 218 -23.99 9.04 10.55
C THR A 218 -23.75 8.83 9.05
N ILE A 219 -23.34 7.62 8.63
CA ILE A 219 -23.19 7.28 7.21
C ILE A 219 -24.55 7.34 6.50
N LYS A 220 -25.61 6.75 7.09
CA LYS A 220 -26.97 6.80 6.54
C LYS A 220 -27.44 8.25 6.35
N GLN A 221 -27.22 9.12 7.34
CA GLN A 221 -27.56 10.54 7.25
C GLN A 221 -26.79 11.26 6.13
N ALA A 222 -25.48 11.03 6.05
CA ALA A 222 -24.63 11.60 4.99
C ALA A 222 -25.08 11.14 3.58
N GLN A 223 -25.47 9.87 3.44
CA GLN A 223 -26.04 9.32 2.20
C GLN A 223 -27.37 9.97 1.83
N GLN A 224 -28.28 10.13 2.79
CA GLN A 224 -29.60 10.76 2.57
C GLN A 224 -29.46 12.23 2.19
N ALA A 225 -28.56 12.97 2.84
CA ALA A 225 -28.30 14.38 2.55
C ALA A 225 -27.38 14.59 1.33
N VAL A 226 -26.82 13.52 0.76
CA VAL A 226 -25.77 13.55 -0.28
C VAL A 226 -24.60 14.46 0.13
N LYS A 227 -24.28 14.49 1.42
CA LYS A 227 -23.31 15.41 2.03
C LYS A 227 -22.16 14.63 2.65
N PHE A 228 -20.99 14.71 2.01
CA PHE A 228 -19.76 14.06 2.44
C PHE A 228 -18.64 15.10 2.48
N ASP A 229 -18.52 15.79 3.61
CA ASP A 229 -17.52 16.84 3.74
C ASP A 229 -16.10 16.25 3.79
N ALA A 230 -15.15 16.99 3.22
CA ALA A 230 -13.74 16.67 3.36
C ALA A 230 -13.27 17.10 4.76
N THR A 231 -12.59 16.20 5.47
CA THR A 231 -12.01 16.47 6.78
C THR A 231 -10.48 16.43 6.68
N PRO A 232 -9.80 17.59 6.54
CA PRO A 232 -8.34 17.64 6.53
C PRO A 232 -7.75 17.02 7.80
N ASN A 233 -6.71 16.21 7.64
CA ASN A 233 -6.02 15.52 8.72
C ASN A 233 -4.56 15.21 8.31
N PRO A 234 -3.68 14.78 9.23
CA PRO A 234 -2.28 14.53 8.91
C PRO A 234 -2.04 13.50 7.80
N LEU A 235 -3.02 12.64 7.48
CA LEU A 235 -2.88 11.63 6.42
C LEU A 235 -3.23 12.16 5.02
N CYS A 236 -3.64 13.43 4.90
CA CYS A 236 -4.03 14.02 3.62
C CYS A 236 -2.92 14.00 2.58
N ASP A 237 -1.64 14.15 2.96
CA ASP A 237 -0.49 14.06 2.05
C ASP A 237 -0.34 12.67 1.41
N TRP A 238 -0.93 11.66 2.05
CA TRP A 238 -0.99 10.28 1.59
C TRP A 238 -2.43 9.87 1.23
N CYS A 239 -3.27 10.80 0.76
CA CYS A 239 -4.57 10.47 0.21
C CYS A 239 -4.50 10.24 -1.31
N GLU A 240 -4.97 9.08 -1.77
CA GLU A 240 -5.04 8.69 -3.18
C GLU A 240 -6.02 9.53 -4.00
N TYR A 241 -6.96 10.22 -3.35
CA TYR A 241 -7.95 11.09 -3.98
C TYR A 241 -7.57 12.58 -3.94
N GLN A 242 -6.31 12.92 -3.67
CA GLN A 242 -5.85 14.31 -3.63
C GLN A 242 -6.25 15.13 -4.87
N ARG A 243 -6.15 14.55 -6.08
CA ARG A 243 -6.57 15.22 -7.33
C ARG A 243 -8.03 15.64 -7.35
N LEU A 244 -8.91 14.89 -6.68
CA LEU A 244 -10.35 15.17 -6.61
C LEU A 244 -10.72 16.01 -5.37
N CYS A 245 -9.83 16.07 -4.38
CA CYS A 245 -10.09 16.72 -3.11
C CYS A 245 -10.12 18.25 -3.25
N PRO A 246 -11.17 18.95 -2.77
CA PRO A 246 -11.28 20.41 -2.88
C PRO A 246 -10.11 21.15 -2.21
N PHE A 247 -9.55 20.61 -1.13
CA PHE A 247 -8.39 21.19 -0.43
C PHE A 247 -7.08 21.12 -1.24
N PHE A 248 -6.99 20.20 -2.20
CA PHE A 248 -5.76 19.94 -2.96
C PHE A 248 -5.88 20.31 -4.45
N LYS A 249 -7.05 20.77 -4.91
CA LYS A 249 -7.26 21.18 -6.32
C LYS A 249 -6.18 22.12 -6.87
N HIS A 250 -5.67 23.04 -6.03
CA HIS A 250 -4.62 23.98 -6.42
C HIS A 250 -3.29 23.29 -6.80
N LYS A 251 -2.95 22.16 -6.18
CA LYS A 251 -1.73 21.38 -6.44
C LYS A 251 -1.74 20.67 -7.79
N PHE A 252 -2.92 20.45 -8.35
CA PHE A 252 -3.11 19.72 -9.61
C PHE A 252 -3.75 20.59 -10.69
N LYS A 253 -3.66 21.91 -10.57
CA LYS A 253 -3.99 22.79 -11.68
C LYS A 253 -3.04 22.45 -12.82
N GLU A 254 -3.58 21.86 -13.88
CA GLU A 254 -2.88 21.79 -15.14
C GLU A 254 -2.53 23.22 -15.55
N VAL A 255 -1.25 23.47 -15.81
CA VAL A 255 -0.84 24.71 -16.46
C VAL A 255 -1.49 24.66 -17.84
N LYS A 256 -2.61 25.37 -18.00
CA LYS A 256 -3.16 25.61 -19.32
C LYS A 256 -2.12 26.44 -20.06
N LEU A 257 -1.42 25.81 -21.00
CA LEU A 257 -0.60 26.52 -21.95
C LEU A 257 -1.54 27.33 -22.83
N PHE A 258 -1.59 28.64 -22.60
CA PHE A 258 -2.29 29.56 -23.46
C PHE A 258 -1.31 30.02 -24.54
N PHE A 259 -1.29 29.30 -25.65
CA PHE A 259 -0.66 29.81 -26.86
C PHE A 259 -1.72 30.54 -27.68
N ASN A 260 -1.43 31.78 -28.08
CA ASN A 260 -2.12 32.40 -29.19
C ASN A 260 -1.43 32.03 -30.52
N ASP A 261 -2.05 32.37 -31.65
CA ASP A 261 -1.52 32.05 -32.98
C ASP A 261 -0.14 32.68 -33.25
N GLN A 262 0.18 33.83 -32.64
CA GLN A 262 1.50 34.46 -32.74
C GLN A 262 2.57 33.68 -31.97
N ASP A 263 2.25 33.19 -30.77
CA ASP A 263 3.19 32.40 -29.96
C ASP A 263 3.58 31.11 -30.68
N VAL A 264 2.60 30.43 -31.30
CA VAL A 264 2.85 29.21 -32.07
C VAL A 264 3.71 29.52 -33.30
N LYS A 265 3.40 30.59 -34.04
CA LYS A 265 4.18 31.00 -35.21
C LYS A 265 5.63 31.38 -34.85
N ALA A 266 5.84 32.05 -33.72
CA ALA A 266 7.18 32.39 -33.24
C ALA A 266 8.00 31.14 -32.93
N LEU A 267 7.42 30.17 -32.21
CA LEU A 267 8.08 28.91 -31.88
C LEU A 267 8.39 28.07 -33.13
N ILE A 268 7.48 28.00 -34.09
CA ILE A 268 7.74 27.31 -35.38
C ILE A 268 8.87 28.02 -36.14
N GLY A 269 8.90 29.35 -36.12
CA GLY A 269 9.97 30.13 -36.74
C GLY A 269 11.34 29.85 -36.11
N GLU A 270 11.41 29.83 -34.78
CA GLU A 270 12.63 29.48 -34.02
C GLU A 270 13.07 28.04 -34.29
N TYR A 271 12.13 27.08 -34.22
CA TYR A 271 12.40 25.68 -34.54
C TYR A 271 12.99 25.50 -35.95
N THR A 272 12.39 26.17 -36.94
CA THR A 272 12.84 26.06 -38.33
C THR A 272 14.24 26.62 -38.51
N LYS A 273 14.54 27.77 -37.90
CA LYS A 273 15.89 28.36 -37.93
C LYS A 273 16.93 27.45 -37.29
N LEU A 274 16.65 26.93 -36.10
CA LEU A 274 17.56 26.01 -35.41
C LEU A 274 17.78 24.73 -36.22
N LYS A 275 16.74 24.24 -36.90
CA LYS A 275 16.84 23.08 -37.77
C LYS A 275 17.74 23.36 -38.98
N ASP A 276 17.60 24.51 -39.62
CA ASP A 276 18.45 24.91 -40.74
C ASP A 276 19.92 25.03 -40.31
N GLU A 277 20.19 25.59 -39.12
CA GLU A 277 21.54 25.68 -38.55
C GLU A 277 22.15 24.30 -38.26
N VAL A 278 21.35 23.36 -37.75
CA VAL A 278 21.78 21.96 -37.55
C VAL A 278 22.11 21.31 -38.88
N ASP A 279 21.24 21.44 -39.88
CA ASP A 279 21.44 20.86 -41.21
C ASP A 279 22.69 21.42 -41.90
N GLU A 280 22.99 22.71 -41.74
CA GLU A 280 24.22 23.34 -42.25
C GLU A 280 25.47 22.81 -41.53
N ARG A 281 25.42 22.70 -40.20
CA ARG A 281 26.52 22.14 -39.40
C ARG A 281 26.78 20.68 -39.76
N ASP A 282 25.75 19.88 -39.98
CA ASP A 282 25.88 18.47 -40.38
C ASP A 282 26.50 18.33 -41.77
N LYS A 283 26.13 19.18 -42.73
CA LYS A 283 26.79 19.26 -44.04
C LYS A 283 28.27 19.60 -43.88
N ARG A 284 28.60 20.61 -43.07
CA ARG A 284 30.00 21.01 -42.83
C ARG A 284 30.79 19.88 -42.17
N LEU A 285 30.20 19.23 -41.18
CA LEU A 285 30.80 18.08 -40.48
C LEU A 285 31.09 16.94 -41.46
N SER A 286 30.17 16.67 -42.39
CA SER A 286 30.34 15.64 -43.43
C SER A 286 31.52 15.94 -44.37
N VAL A 287 31.68 17.21 -44.79
CA VAL A 287 32.83 17.64 -45.60
C VAL A 287 34.14 17.46 -44.84
N ILE A 288 34.20 17.92 -43.59
CA ILE A 288 35.40 17.77 -42.74
C ILE A 288 35.76 16.30 -42.58
N LYS A 289 34.78 15.42 -42.31
CA LYS A 289 35.01 13.98 -42.21
C LYS A 289 35.56 13.39 -43.52
N ALA A 290 35.05 13.81 -44.67
CA ALA A 290 35.53 13.34 -45.96
C ALA A 290 36.98 13.77 -46.24
N ASP A 291 37.35 15.01 -45.92
CA ASP A 291 38.71 15.52 -46.11
C ASP A 291 39.71 14.84 -45.16
N LEU A 292 39.33 14.65 -43.89
CA LEU A 292 40.14 13.90 -42.93
C LEU A 292 40.32 12.44 -43.37
N SER A 293 39.27 11.80 -43.90
CA SER A 293 39.37 10.44 -44.44
C SER A 293 40.37 10.35 -45.59
N LYS A 294 40.35 11.31 -46.53
CA LYS A 294 41.33 11.36 -47.63
C LYS A 294 42.76 11.49 -47.12
N PHE A 295 42.99 12.33 -46.11
CA PHE A 295 44.30 12.49 -45.49
C PHE A 295 44.76 11.20 -44.81
N MET A 296 43.86 10.53 -44.07
CA MET A 296 44.12 9.22 -43.47
C MET A 296 44.48 8.16 -44.53
N ASP A 297 43.79 8.17 -45.68
CA ASP A 297 44.08 7.27 -46.80
C ASP A 297 45.48 7.52 -47.41
N GLN A 298 45.87 8.80 -47.55
CA GLN A 298 47.18 9.20 -48.09
C GLN A 298 48.34 8.77 -47.19
N GLU A 299 48.17 8.92 -45.88
CA GLU A 299 49.24 8.65 -44.91
C GLU A 299 49.17 7.23 -44.31
N GLY A 300 48.21 6.41 -44.71
CA GLY A 300 48.03 5.04 -44.21
C GLY A 300 47.67 4.98 -42.71
N MET A 301 46.88 5.94 -42.23
CA MET A 301 46.56 6.08 -40.81
C MET A 301 45.13 5.61 -40.48
N GLU A 302 44.96 4.95 -39.33
CA GLU A 302 43.65 4.49 -38.83
C GLU A 302 43.03 5.42 -37.77
N ARG A 303 43.83 6.35 -37.23
CA ARG A 303 43.39 7.35 -36.24
C ARG A 303 44.19 8.64 -36.33
N LEU A 304 43.50 9.77 -36.20
CA LEU A 304 44.08 11.12 -36.10
C LEU A 304 43.88 11.68 -34.69
N PHE A 305 44.88 12.38 -34.17
CA PHE A 305 44.83 13.05 -32.87
C PHE A 305 44.93 14.57 -33.06
N GLY A 306 44.07 15.32 -32.39
CA GLY A 306 44.12 16.78 -32.26
C GLY A 306 44.18 17.21 -30.80
N GLU A 307 44.33 18.51 -30.54
CA GLU A 307 44.47 19.05 -29.19
C GLU A 307 43.24 18.72 -28.30
N ASP A 308 42.04 18.71 -28.89
CA ASP A 308 40.77 18.53 -28.18
C ASP A 308 40.14 17.14 -28.34
N GLY A 309 40.83 16.18 -28.97
CA GLY A 309 40.28 14.83 -29.16
C GLY A 309 40.92 14.03 -30.28
N TYR A 310 40.25 12.97 -30.72
CA TYR A 310 40.74 12.12 -31.81
C TYR A 310 39.60 11.68 -32.73
N ILE A 311 39.92 11.41 -33.99
CA ILE A 311 39.01 10.84 -34.98
C ILE A 311 39.56 9.47 -35.38
N THR A 312 38.74 8.45 -35.22
CA THR A 312 39.06 7.08 -35.64
C THR A 312 38.25 6.77 -36.87
N ARG A 313 38.82 6.00 -37.80
CA ARG A 313 38.03 5.45 -38.90
C ARG A 313 36.86 4.67 -38.30
N SER A 314 35.65 4.94 -38.80
CA SER A 314 34.46 4.14 -38.52
C SER A 314 34.41 2.96 -39.47
#